data_AF-A0A8X6LS52-F1
#
_entry.id   AF-A0A8X6LS52-F1
#
_cell.length_a   1.000
_cell.length_b   1.000
_cell.length_c   1.000
_cell.angle_alpha   90.00
_cell.angle_beta   90.00
_cell.angle_gamma   90.00
#
_symmetry.space_group_name_H-M   'P 1'
#
loop_
_entity.id
_entity.type
_entity.pdbx_description
1 polymer ?
#
loop_
_entity_poly.entity_id
_entity_poly.type
_entity_poly.pdbx_seq_one_letter_code
_entity_poly.pdbx_strand_id
1 'polypeptide(L)'
;TRDNVNVDKLARNVRVIAEALARHMYNISGEALKSGIFSEGLHIQKDYLKAWIDELSSEPRSAQMLLSRSTKHPLILTMEQALSRYLKDVKYSIFKPDKREPELMFYEPVSTVMNAYRVKPAIFDLFLAMFIAAYLGLVYLLITNFYRLERFMKSFSMPVKRKTN
;
A
#
# COMPACT_ATOMS: atom_id res chain seq x y z
N THR A 1 15.96 12.14 -11.56
CA THR A 1 14.93 12.67 -12.49
C THR A 1 14.61 14.14 -12.24
N ARG A 2 14.46 14.58 -10.99
CA ARG A 2 14.22 15.98 -10.63
C ARG A 2 15.36 16.92 -11.03
N ASP A 3 16.61 16.51 -10.79
CA ASP A 3 17.79 17.38 -10.99
C ASP A 3 18.10 17.68 -12.47
N ASN A 4 17.48 16.95 -13.40
CA ASN A 4 17.60 17.19 -14.84
C ASN A 4 16.60 18.24 -15.36
N VAL A 5 15.65 18.71 -14.53
CA VAL A 5 14.60 19.64 -14.96
C VAL A 5 15.01 21.08 -14.63
N ASN A 6 15.17 21.90 -15.67
CA ASN A 6 15.40 23.33 -15.51
C ASN A 6 14.06 24.08 -15.41
N VAL A 7 13.80 24.69 -14.26
CA VAL A 7 12.53 25.39 -13.95
C VAL A 7 12.33 26.62 -14.83
N ASP A 8 13.38 27.35 -15.19
CA ASP A 8 13.27 28.53 -16.06
C ASP A 8 12.85 28.16 -17.48
N LYS A 9 13.40 27.06 -18.02
CA LYS A 9 12.99 26.52 -19.32
C LYS A 9 11.55 26.05 -19.28
N LEU A 10 11.13 25.38 -18.20
CA LEU A 10 9.75 24.94 -18.04
C LEU A 10 8.79 26.13 -17.98
N ALA A 11 9.11 27.15 -17.18
CA ALA A 11 8.28 28.35 -17.06
C ALA A 11 8.10 29.06 -18.42
N ARG A 12 9.15 29.13 -19.23
CA ARG A 12 9.06 29.65 -20.61
C ARG A 12 8.14 28.81 -21.48
N ASN A 13 8.24 27.48 -21.43
CA ASN A 13 7.40 26.59 -22.24
C ASN A 13 5.92 26.68 -21.82
N VAL A 14 5.64 26.70 -20.52
CA VAL A 14 4.29 26.87 -19.99
C VAL A 14 3.69 28.20 -20.44
N ARG A 15 4.50 29.28 -20.43
CA ARG A 15 4.08 30.60 -20.94
C ARG A 15 3.64 30.54 -22.40
N VAL A 16 4.45 29.90 -23.25
CA VAL A 16 4.15 29.80 -24.68
C VAL A 16 2.86 29.00 -24.91
N ILE A 17 2.67 27.88 -24.21
CA ILE A 17 1.45 27.06 -24.34
C ILE A 17 0.22 27.85 -23.86
N ALA A 18 0.31 28.52 -22.71
CA ALA A 18 -0.78 29.31 -22.18
C ALA A 18 -1.14 30.45 -23.15
N GLU A 19 -0.15 31.18 -23.68
CA GLU A 19 -0.38 32.28 -24.64
C GLU A 19 -1.00 31.76 -25.93
N ALA A 20 -0.54 30.61 -26.44
CA ALA A 20 -1.11 29.97 -27.63
C ALA A 20 -2.59 29.57 -27.43
N LEU A 21 -2.91 28.96 -26.28
CA LEU A 21 -4.29 28.59 -25.93
C LEU A 21 -5.19 29.81 -25.77
N ALA A 22 -4.72 30.86 -25.07
CA ALA A 22 -5.48 32.10 -24.92
C ALA A 22 -5.76 32.76 -26.27
N ARG A 23 -4.77 32.82 -27.17
CA ARG A 23 -4.95 33.34 -28.53
C ARG A 23 -5.97 32.54 -29.32
N HIS A 24 -5.95 31.22 -29.21
CA HIS A 24 -6.90 30.36 -29.89
C HIS A 24 -8.33 30.54 -29.38
N MET A 25 -8.53 30.55 -28.06
CA MET A 25 -9.85 30.69 -27.45
C MET A 25 -10.48 32.07 -27.70
N TYR A 26 -9.69 33.14 -27.62
CA TYR A 26 -10.17 34.51 -27.82
C TYR A 26 -10.04 35.01 -29.27
N ASN A 27 -9.63 34.14 -30.19
CA ASN A 27 -9.39 34.44 -31.61
C ASN A 27 -8.57 35.73 -31.83
N ILE A 28 -7.53 35.93 -31.02
CA ILE A 28 -6.71 37.13 -31.04
C ILE A 28 -5.78 37.03 -32.26
N SER A 29 -6.08 37.82 -33.28
CA SER A 29 -5.28 37.95 -34.50
C SER A 29 -4.91 39.42 -34.73
N GLY A 30 -3.68 39.69 -35.21
CA GLY A 30 -3.21 41.05 -35.53
C GLY A 30 -2.19 41.65 -34.54
N GLU A 31 -2.16 42.99 -34.40
CA GLU A 31 -1.14 43.74 -33.62
C GLU A 31 -1.06 43.38 -32.13
N ALA A 32 -2.15 42.84 -31.57
CA ALA A 32 -2.21 42.29 -30.22
C ALA A 32 -1.36 41.00 -30.03
N LEU A 33 -0.73 40.49 -31.10
CA LEU A 33 0.23 39.39 -31.01
C LEU A 33 1.57 39.82 -30.38
N LYS A 34 1.91 41.12 -30.46
CA LYS A 34 3.17 41.67 -29.94
C LYS A 34 3.11 42.01 -28.45
N SER A 35 1.92 42.26 -27.90
CA SER A 35 1.74 42.46 -26.47
C SER A 35 1.66 41.10 -25.75
N GLY A 36 2.40 40.95 -24.67
CA GLY A 36 2.31 39.76 -23.82
C GLY A 36 0.95 39.72 -23.14
N ILE A 37 0.14 38.71 -23.43
CA ILE A 37 -1.22 38.54 -22.89
C ILE A 37 -1.18 38.38 -21.37
N PHE A 38 -0.20 37.63 -20.88
CA PHE A 38 0.04 37.43 -19.46
C PHE A 38 1.18 38.35 -19.01
N SER A 39 0.83 39.55 -18.56
CA SER A 39 1.75 40.53 -17.97
C SER A 39 1.38 40.84 -16.52
N GLU A 40 2.38 41.28 -15.75
CA GLU A 40 2.31 41.70 -14.34
C GLU A 40 1.61 40.71 -13.39
N GLY A 41 0.29 40.80 -13.23
CA GLY A 41 -0.47 40.00 -12.26
C GLY A 41 -0.79 38.57 -12.69
N LEU A 42 -0.76 38.29 -14.01
CA LEU A 42 -1.03 36.94 -14.55
C LEU A 42 0.25 36.17 -14.93
N HIS A 43 1.41 36.59 -14.43
CA HIS A 43 2.65 35.88 -14.70
C HIS A 43 2.65 34.49 -14.07
N ILE A 44 3.39 33.57 -14.69
CA ILE A 44 3.53 32.21 -14.18
C ILE A 44 4.43 32.23 -12.94
N GLN A 45 3.89 31.73 -11.83
CA GLN A 45 4.63 31.61 -10.58
C GLN A 45 5.60 30.42 -10.65
N LYS A 46 6.90 30.71 -10.58
CA LYS A 46 7.96 29.69 -10.64
C LYS A 46 7.95 28.76 -9.42
N ASP A 47 7.64 29.29 -8.24
CA ASP A 47 7.59 28.49 -7.01
C ASP A 47 6.48 27.44 -7.06
N TYR A 48 5.34 27.78 -7.65
CA TYR A 48 4.24 26.85 -7.88
C TYR A 48 4.65 25.72 -8.83
N LEU A 49 5.33 26.05 -9.94
CA LEU A 49 5.88 25.04 -10.86
C LEU A 49 6.89 24.13 -10.16
N LYS A 50 7.74 24.69 -9.29
CA LYS A 50 8.73 23.92 -8.54
C LYS A 50 8.05 22.94 -7.58
N ALA A 51 7.02 23.37 -6.84
CA ALA A 51 6.25 22.49 -5.97
C ALA A 51 5.63 21.32 -6.73
N TRP A 52 5.09 21.56 -7.93
CA TRP A 52 4.57 20.49 -8.80
C TRP A 52 5.65 19.56 -9.30
N ILE A 53 6.84 20.06 -9.66
CA ILE A 53 7.96 19.22 -10.07
C ILE A 53 8.38 18.31 -8.91
N ASP A 54 8.49 18.88 -7.71
CA ASP A 54 8.88 18.15 -6.51
C ASP A 54 7.86 17.03 -6.21
N GLU A 55 6.56 17.32 -6.24
CA GLU A 55 5.46 16.34 -6.06
C GLU A 55 5.41 15.27 -7.17
N LEU A 56 5.59 15.65 -8.44
CA LEU A 56 5.63 14.69 -9.55
C LEU A 56 6.90 13.84 -9.55
N SER A 57 7.92 14.24 -8.79
CA SER A 57 9.19 13.53 -8.68
C SER A 57 9.31 12.65 -7.45
N SER A 58 8.48 12.88 -6.43
CA SER A 58 8.46 12.08 -5.20
C SER A 58 7.81 10.70 -5.41
N GLU A 59 6.84 10.60 -6.32
CA GLU A 59 6.09 9.37 -6.56
C GLU A 59 6.56 8.61 -7.83
N PRO A 60 6.62 7.26 -7.79
CA PRO A 60 6.95 6.43 -8.95
C PRO A 60 5.81 6.43 -9.99
N ARG A 61 6.17 6.61 -11.26
CA ARG A 61 5.19 6.80 -12.37
C ARG A 61 4.96 5.57 -13.24
N SER A 62 5.12 4.36 -12.69
CA SER A 62 4.84 3.16 -13.48
C SER A 62 3.33 3.08 -13.77
N ALA A 63 2.96 2.77 -15.01
CA ALA A 63 1.55 2.63 -15.39
C ALA A 63 0.82 1.64 -14.48
N GLN A 64 1.52 0.62 -14.00
CA GLN A 64 0.98 -0.40 -13.08
C GLN A 64 0.57 0.19 -11.73
N MET A 65 1.36 1.11 -11.16
CA MET A 65 1.05 1.74 -9.88
C MET A 65 -0.08 2.77 -9.99
N LEU A 66 -0.14 3.49 -11.12
CA LEU A 66 -1.20 4.46 -11.39
C LEU A 66 -2.55 3.80 -11.73
N LEU A 67 -2.54 2.62 -12.34
CA LEU A 67 -3.73 1.88 -12.79
C LEU A 67 -4.28 0.91 -11.73
N SER A 68 -3.98 1.10 -10.44
CA SER A 68 -4.49 0.24 -9.39
C SER A 68 -6.02 0.16 -9.42
N ARG A 69 -6.54 -1.07 -9.56
CA ARG A 69 -7.98 -1.35 -9.79
C ARG A 69 -8.86 -0.92 -8.62
N SER A 70 -8.33 -0.84 -7.40
CA SER A 70 -9.13 -0.65 -6.18
C SER A 70 -9.21 0.78 -5.68
N THR A 71 -8.22 1.64 -5.99
CA THR A 71 -8.11 2.97 -5.36
C THR A 71 -7.36 3.94 -6.26
N LYS A 72 -7.85 5.19 -6.34
CA LYS A 72 -7.15 6.28 -7.04
C LYS A 72 -5.78 6.50 -6.39
N HIS A 73 -4.75 6.63 -7.22
CA HIS A 73 -3.42 6.98 -6.74
C HIS A 73 -3.44 8.38 -6.07
N PRO A 74 -2.74 8.59 -4.93
CA PRO A 74 -2.70 9.88 -4.24
C PRO A 74 -2.36 11.06 -5.16
N LEU A 75 -1.37 10.89 -6.04
CA LEU A 75 -0.99 11.88 -7.06
C LEU A 75 -2.16 12.30 -7.98
N ILE A 76 -2.99 11.36 -8.40
CA ILE A 76 -4.14 11.67 -9.27
C ILE A 76 -5.18 12.46 -8.46
N LEU A 77 -5.37 12.10 -7.19
CA LEU A 77 -6.29 12.79 -6.29
C LEU A 77 -5.82 14.22 -5.98
N THR A 78 -4.52 14.45 -5.75
CA THR A 78 -3.99 15.80 -5.54
C THR A 78 -4.11 16.66 -6.79
N MET A 79 -3.89 16.09 -7.98
CA MET A 79 -4.15 16.79 -9.26
C MET A 79 -5.63 17.11 -9.47
N GLU A 80 -6.53 16.16 -9.18
CA GLU A 80 -7.98 16.38 -9.28
C GLU A 80 -8.44 17.50 -8.34
N GLN A 81 -7.93 17.52 -7.10
CA GLN A 81 -8.21 18.56 -6.13
C GLN A 81 -7.60 19.92 -6.49
N ALA A 82 -6.41 19.94 -7.08
CA ALA A 82 -5.80 21.19 -7.52
C ALA A 82 -6.55 21.79 -8.71
N LEU A 83 -6.95 20.95 -9.68
CA LEU A 83 -7.71 21.37 -10.85
C LEU A 83 -9.14 21.79 -10.47
N SER A 84 -9.79 21.12 -9.51
CA SER A 84 -11.16 21.47 -9.10
C SER A 84 -11.27 22.85 -8.46
N ARG A 85 -10.16 23.43 -8.00
CA ARG A 85 -10.12 24.83 -7.53
C ARG A 85 -10.28 25.84 -8.67
N TYR A 86 -9.86 25.48 -9.89
CA TYR A 86 -9.85 26.36 -11.05
C TYR A 86 -10.86 25.96 -12.14
N LEU A 87 -11.34 24.71 -12.14
CA LEU A 87 -12.29 24.15 -13.11
C LEU A 87 -13.51 23.53 -12.41
N LYS A 88 -14.70 23.66 -13.01
CA LYS A 88 -15.96 23.13 -12.45
C LYS A 88 -16.11 21.60 -12.60
N ASP A 89 -15.71 21.04 -13.73
CA ASP A 89 -15.90 19.61 -14.04
C ASP A 89 -14.55 18.93 -14.34
N VAL A 90 -13.91 18.38 -13.31
CA VAL A 90 -12.68 17.59 -13.45
C VAL A 90 -13.03 16.12 -13.39
N LYS A 91 -12.74 15.40 -14.49
CA LYS A 91 -12.92 13.95 -14.57
C LYS A 91 -11.60 13.32 -14.99
N TYR A 92 -11.27 12.19 -14.37
CA TYR A 92 -10.13 11.38 -14.80
C TYR A 92 -10.63 10.33 -15.81
N SER A 93 -9.89 10.14 -16.91
CA SER A 93 -10.14 9.10 -17.89
C SER A 93 -8.94 8.17 -17.96
N ILE A 94 -9.19 6.86 -17.96
CA ILE A 94 -8.16 5.85 -18.14
C ILE A 94 -8.20 5.43 -19.61
N PHE A 95 -7.16 5.78 -20.37
CA PHE A 95 -7.01 5.31 -21.73
C PHE A 95 -6.49 3.88 -21.71
N LYS A 96 -7.35 2.92 -22.02
CA LYS A 96 -6.97 1.51 -22.14
C LYS A 96 -6.68 1.23 -23.63
N PRO A 97 -5.49 0.70 -23.98
CA PRO A 97 -5.20 0.27 -25.34
C PRO A 97 -6.28 -0.71 -25.83
N ASP A 98 -6.72 -0.56 -27.09
CA ASP A 98 -7.67 -1.48 -27.69
C ASP A 98 -7.05 -2.88 -27.76
N LYS A 99 -7.80 -3.91 -27.36
CA LYS A 99 -7.35 -5.30 -27.39
C LYS A 99 -7.08 -5.80 -28.81
N ARG A 100 -7.64 -5.13 -29.83
CA ARG A 100 -7.50 -5.50 -31.24
C ARG A 100 -6.12 -5.16 -31.82
N GLU A 101 -5.39 -4.23 -31.22
CA GLU A 101 -4.06 -3.78 -31.64
C GLU A 101 -3.07 -3.88 -30.45
N PRO A 102 -2.58 -5.08 -30.11
CA PRO A 102 -1.88 -5.34 -28.85
C PRO A 102 -0.39 -4.96 -28.87
N GLU A 103 0.00 -3.92 -29.60
CA GLU A 103 1.42 -3.55 -29.77
C GLU A 103 2.09 -3.13 -28.44
N LEU A 104 1.29 -2.70 -27.43
CA LEU A 104 1.74 -2.35 -26.08
C LEU A 104 0.67 -2.67 -25.03
N MET A 105 0.74 -3.86 -24.43
CA MET A 105 -0.10 -4.23 -23.27
C MET A 105 0.70 -4.05 -21.98
N PHE A 106 0.35 -3.04 -21.17
CA PHE A 106 0.90 -2.92 -19.81
C PHE A 106 0.28 -3.99 -18.92
N TYR A 107 1.12 -4.80 -18.26
CA TYR A 107 0.63 -5.76 -17.26
C TYR A 107 -0.01 -5.03 -16.09
N GLU A 108 -1.13 -5.53 -15.59
CA GLU A 108 -1.74 -5.02 -14.35
C GLU A 108 -0.82 -5.32 -13.16
N PRO A 109 -0.80 -4.47 -12.11
CA PRO A 109 0.01 -4.73 -10.91
C PRO A 109 -0.40 -6.06 -10.28
N VAL A 110 0.56 -6.98 -10.16
CA VAL A 110 0.35 -8.26 -9.47
C VAL A 110 0.26 -7.97 -7.97
N SER A 111 -0.93 -8.08 -7.40
CA SER A 111 -1.10 -8.05 -5.95
C SER A 111 -0.67 -9.40 -5.36
N THR A 112 0.61 -9.51 -5.02
CA THR A 112 1.13 -10.70 -4.34
C THR A 112 1.04 -10.50 -2.84
N VAL A 113 0.28 -11.37 -2.16
CA VAL A 113 0.26 -11.41 -0.70
C VAL A 113 1.57 -12.03 -0.22
N MET A 114 2.43 -11.25 0.41
CA MET A 114 3.68 -11.75 1.00
C MET A 114 3.37 -12.43 2.34
N ASN A 115 3.27 -13.75 2.32
CA ASN A 115 3.11 -14.54 3.53
C ASN A 115 4.48 -14.78 4.18
N ALA A 116 4.72 -14.18 5.34
CA ALA A 116 5.91 -14.43 6.15
C ALA A 116 5.58 -15.42 7.27
N TYR A 117 6.10 -16.64 7.15
CA TYR A 117 5.98 -17.68 8.19
C TYR A 117 7.23 -17.71 9.06
N ARG A 118 7.06 -17.75 10.39
CA ARG A 118 8.17 -17.93 11.33
C ARG A 118 8.69 -19.37 11.22
N VAL A 119 9.92 -19.53 10.77
CA VAL A 119 10.54 -20.85 10.60
C VAL A 119 10.95 -21.42 11.96
N LYS A 120 10.62 -22.71 12.17
CA LYS A 120 10.91 -23.60 13.33
C LYS A 120 11.12 -22.89 14.68
N PRO A 121 10.05 -22.55 15.40
CA PRO A 121 10.20 -22.17 16.81
C PRO A 121 10.69 -23.38 17.62
N ALA A 122 11.85 -23.25 18.28
CA ALA A 122 12.44 -24.27 19.17
C ALA A 122 11.52 -24.70 20.34
N ILE A 123 10.42 -23.97 20.52
CA ILE A 123 9.38 -24.19 21.52
C ILE A 123 8.67 -25.54 21.34
N PHE A 124 8.50 -26.03 20.10
CA PHE A 124 7.83 -27.32 19.86
C PHE A 124 8.63 -28.50 20.43
N ASP A 125 9.95 -28.48 20.24
CA ASP A 125 10.83 -29.54 20.74
C ASP A 125 10.91 -29.53 22.27
N LEU A 126 10.89 -28.34 22.89
CA LEU A 126 10.84 -28.19 24.35
C LEU A 126 9.55 -28.77 24.96
N PHE A 127 8.39 -28.52 24.33
CA PHE A 127 7.13 -29.12 24.77
C PHE A 127 7.14 -30.64 24.59
N LEU A 128 7.65 -31.13 23.47
CA LEU A 128 7.75 -32.57 23.21
C LEU A 128 8.64 -33.27 24.25
N ALA A 129 9.81 -32.70 24.56
CA ALA A 129 10.71 -33.20 25.58
C ALA A 129 10.07 -33.21 26.98
N MET A 130 9.34 -32.14 27.33
CA MET A 130 8.59 -32.06 28.59
C MET A 130 7.55 -33.18 28.70
N PHE A 131 6.77 -33.44 27.65
CA PHE A 131 5.77 -34.51 27.66
C PHE A 131 6.40 -35.90 27.79
N ILE A 132 7.51 -36.16 27.10
CA ILE A 132 8.24 -37.43 27.21
C ILE A 132 8.79 -37.64 28.63
N ALA A 133 9.38 -36.60 29.21
CA ALA A 133 9.91 -36.64 30.58
C ALA A 133 8.79 -36.87 31.62
N ALA A 134 7.65 -36.18 31.48
CA ALA A 134 6.50 -36.37 32.36
C ALA A 134 5.90 -37.78 32.24
N TYR A 135 5.81 -38.32 31.02
CA TYR A 135 5.33 -39.68 30.78
C TYR A 135 6.20 -40.73 31.48
N LEU A 136 7.52 -40.68 31.24
CA LEU A 136 8.48 -41.59 31.87
C LEU A 136 8.48 -41.44 33.40
N GLY A 137 8.41 -40.21 33.89
CA GLY A 137 8.36 -39.92 35.33
C GLY A 137 7.11 -40.50 35.99
N LEU A 138 5.94 -40.37 35.36
CA LEU A 138 4.69 -40.92 35.87
C LEU A 138 4.73 -42.46 35.89
N VAL A 139 5.20 -43.09 34.80
CA VAL A 139 5.38 -44.55 34.75
C VAL A 139 6.36 -45.03 35.82
N TYR A 140 7.49 -44.35 36.01
CA TYR A 140 8.48 -44.69 37.03
C TYR A 140 7.91 -44.57 38.45
N LEU A 141 7.12 -43.53 38.72
CA LEU A 141 6.47 -43.33 40.01
C LEU A 141 5.43 -44.41 40.28
N LEU A 142 4.62 -44.78 39.27
CA LEU A 142 3.62 -45.85 39.39
C LEU A 142 4.27 -47.19 39.76
N ILE A 143 5.38 -47.54 39.13
CA ILE A 143 6.12 -48.79 39.40
C ILE A 143 6.75 -48.76 40.79
N THR A 144 7.43 -47.66 41.14
CA THR A 144 8.17 -47.55 42.41
C THR A 144 7.24 -47.46 43.62
N ASN A 145 6.09 -46.79 43.48
CA ASN A 145 5.10 -46.63 44.54
C ASN A 145 3.94 -47.63 44.43
N PHE A 146 4.12 -48.78 43.78
CA PHE A 146 3.07 -49.79 43.60
C PHE A 146 2.36 -50.16 44.91
N TYR A 147 3.10 -50.30 46.01
CA TYR A 147 2.54 -50.57 47.35
C TYR A 147 1.69 -49.41 47.92
N ARG A 148 2.03 -48.16 47.58
CA ARG A 148 1.21 -46.98 47.90
C ARG A 148 -0.02 -46.89 47.00
N LEU A 149 0.11 -47.25 45.72
CA LEU A 149 -0.99 -47.33 44.78
C LEU A 149 -2.03 -48.37 45.22
N GLU A 150 -1.59 -49.57 45.60
CA GLU A 150 -2.47 -50.61 46.11
C GLU A 150 -3.20 -50.19 47.39
N ARG A 151 -2.51 -49.48 48.31
CA ARG A 151 -3.16 -48.95 49.52
C ARG A 151 -4.13 -47.82 49.22
N PHE A 152 -3.82 -46.94 48.26
CA PHE A 152 -4.73 -45.88 47.81
C PHE A 152 -5.96 -46.48 47.12
N MET A 153 -5.78 -47.51 46.30
CA MET A 153 -6.85 -48.21 45.60
C MET A 153 -7.69 -49.04 46.58
N LYS A 154 -7.08 -49.73 47.56
CA LYS A 154 -7.81 -50.39 48.67
C LYS A 154 -8.54 -49.39 49.57
N SER A 155 -7.96 -48.21 49.83
CA SER A 155 -8.61 -47.12 50.58
C SER A 155 -9.82 -46.55 49.84
N PHE A 156 -9.71 -46.39 48.52
CA PHE A 156 -10.83 -45.93 47.68
C PHE A 156 -11.89 -47.03 47.49
N SER A 157 -11.49 -48.30 47.64
CA SER A 157 -12.32 -49.48 47.43
C SER A 157 -12.82 -50.16 48.72
N MET A 158 -12.57 -49.61 49.92
CA MET A 158 -13.15 -50.18 51.15
C MET A 158 -14.65 -49.89 51.18
N PRO A 159 -15.54 -50.90 51.17
CA PRO A 159 -16.95 -50.67 51.45
C PRO A 159 -17.11 -50.32 52.92
N VAL A 160 -17.77 -49.18 53.19
CA VAL A 160 -18.22 -48.77 54.53
C VAL A 160 -19.02 -49.93 55.16
N LYS A 161 -18.44 -50.61 56.16
CA LYS A 161 -19.08 -51.73 56.87
C LYS A 161 -19.71 -51.26 58.18
N ARG A 162 -21.06 -51.15 58.12
CA ARG A 162 -22.13 -51.42 59.13
C ARG A 162 -22.01 -50.89 60.58
N LYS A 163 -23.12 -50.32 61.07
CA LYS A 163 -23.89 -50.88 62.21
C LYS A 163 -25.40 -50.60 62.03
N THR A 164 -26.19 -51.64 61.81
CA THR A 164 -27.64 -51.66 62.09
C THR A 164 -27.80 -52.19 63.51
N ASN A 165 -28.58 -51.47 64.32
CA ASN A 165 -29.04 -51.88 65.65
C ASN A 165 -29.81 -53.21 65.61
#